data_AF-A0A949RKM4-F1
#
_entry.id   AF-A0A949RKM4-F1
#
_cell.length_a   1.000
_cell.length_b   1.000
_cell.length_c   1.000
_cell.angle_alpha   90.00
_cell.angle_beta   90.00
_cell.angle_gamma   90.00
#
_symmetry.space_group_name_H-M   'P 1'
#
loop_
_entity.id
_entity.type
_entity.pdbx_description
1 polymer ?
#
loop_
_entity_poly.entity_id
_entity_poly.type
_entity_poly.pdbx_seq_one_letter_code
_entity_poly.pdbx_strand_id
1 'polypeptide(L)'
;MGFDPAELPDSEDFQAADIDSLPDDVAPPQTREMMRNLILRFGSSSFKQTYLRLREFRVSDGDLANIRCPALGLAGDGEGREPVRQFDHFRRKVAGAAGYLFSAAEGADGHCQSGNLAYSAAVSLDWLDEAFA
;
A
#
# COMPACT_ATOMS: atom_id res chain seq x y z
N MET A 1 -7.80 16.58 3.59
CA MET A 1 -9.13 15.99 3.78
C MET A 1 -9.52 15.42 2.43
N GLY A 2 -9.55 14.09 2.33
CA GLY A 2 -9.65 13.38 1.05
C GLY A 2 -11.08 12.91 0.81
N PHE A 3 -11.56 13.14 -0.40
CA PHE A 3 -12.75 12.51 -0.95
C PHE A 3 -12.56 10.98 -0.95
N ASP A 4 -13.57 10.22 -0.52
CA ASP A 4 -13.56 8.75 -0.61
C ASP A 4 -14.29 8.31 -1.88
N PRO A 5 -13.59 7.77 -2.89
CA PRO A 5 -14.22 7.39 -4.16
C PRO A 5 -15.26 6.27 -4.06
N ALA A 6 -15.28 5.50 -2.96
CA ALA A 6 -16.33 4.51 -2.76
C ALA A 6 -17.68 5.14 -2.36
N GLU A 7 -17.70 6.42 -1.98
CA GLU A 7 -18.92 7.18 -1.65
C GLU A 7 -19.44 8.05 -2.80
N LEU A 8 -18.77 7.99 -3.96
CA LEU A 8 -19.19 8.66 -5.19
C LEU A 8 -20.65 8.28 -5.54
N PRO A 9 -21.53 9.22 -5.91
CA PRO A 9 -22.84 8.89 -6.46
C PRO A 9 -22.72 7.99 -7.69
N ASP A 10 -23.65 7.04 -7.88
CA ASP A 10 -23.61 6.14 -9.05
C ASP A 10 -23.68 6.92 -10.37
N SER A 11 -24.31 8.10 -10.37
CA SER A 11 -24.38 9.00 -11.53
C SER A 11 -23.04 9.67 -11.89
N GLU A 12 -22.08 9.66 -10.97
CA GLU A 12 -20.76 10.24 -11.16
C GLU A 12 -19.67 9.17 -11.35
N ASP A 13 -20.02 7.88 -11.23
CA ASP A 13 -19.11 6.78 -11.50
C ASP A 13 -18.78 6.66 -12.98
N PHE A 14 -17.55 6.24 -13.27
CA PHE A 14 -17.01 6.22 -14.63
C PHE A 14 -16.17 4.97 -14.87
N GLN A 15 -16.23 4.45 -16.09
CA GLN A 15 -15.47 3.29 -16.54
C GLN A 15 -14.12 3.70 -17.11
N ALA A 16 -13.24 2.72 -17.33
CA ALA A 16 -11.94 2.97 -17.95
C ALA A 16 -12.06 3.62 -19.35
N ALA A 17 -13.15 3.36 -20.09
CA ALA A 17 -13.40 3.96 -21.39
C ALA A 17 -13.77 5.46 -21.31
N ASP A 18 -14.27 5.92 -20.17
CA ASP A 18 -14.75 7.30 -19.99
C ASP A 18 -13.62 8.26 -19.57
N ILE A 19 -12.48 7.72 -19.13
CA ILE A 19 -11.35 8.49 -18.57
C ILE A 19 -10.82 9.55 -19.54
N ASP A 20 -10.78 9.24 -20.83
CA ASP A 20 -10.28 10.18 -21.86
C ASP A 20 -11.23 11.38 -22.06
N SER A 21 -12.48 11.28 -21.59
CA SER A 21 -13.44 12.38 -21.65
C SER A 21 -13.41 13.31 -20.44
N LEU A 22 -12.68 12.94 -19.38
CA LEU A 22 -12.53 13.80 -18.20
C LEU A 22 -11.83 15.11 -18.56
N PRO A 23 -12.21 16.27 -18.02
CA PRO A 23 -11.49 17.52 -18.25
C PRO A 23 -10.04 17.50 -17.73
N ASP A 24 -9.10 18.17 -18.42
CA ASP A 24 -7.67 18.19 -18.04
C ASP A 24 -7.43 18.85 -16.66
N ASP A 25 -8.26 19.83 -16.30
CA ASP A 25 -8.22 20.51 -15.00
C ASP A 25 -8.73 19.64 -13.85
N VAL A 26 -9.56 18.64 -14.16
CA VAL A 26 -10.05 17.64 -13.21
C VAL A 26 -9.08 16.46 -13.10
N ALA A 27 -8.60 15.96 -14.24
CA ALA A 27 -7.72 14.81 -14.32
C ALA A 27 -6.57 15.08 -15.30
N PRO A 28 -5.40 15.54 -14.81
CA PRO A 28 -4.21 15.66 -15.63
C PRO A 28 -3.82 14.32 -16.27
N PRO A 29 -3.04 14.31 -17.37
CA PRO A 29 -2.72 13.08 -18.10
C PRO A 29 -2.15 11.95 -17.23
N GLN A 30 -1.27 12.27 -16.27
CA GLN A 30 -0.74 11.28 -15.35
C GLN A 30 -1.83 10.66 -14.46
N THR A 31 -2.75 11.48 -13.95
CA THR A 31 -3.88 11.05 -13.11
C THR A 31 -4.82 10.15 -13.90
N ARG A 32 -5.09 10.45 -15.17
CA ARG A 32 -5.89 9.59 -16.06
C ARG A 32 -5.28 8.19 -16.18
N GLU A 33 -3.99 8.11 -16.45
CA GLU A 33 -3.31 6.82 -16.57
C GLU A 33 -3.25 6.06 -15.24
N MET A 34 -3.11 6.77 -14.12
CA MET A 34 -3.19 6.15 -12.80
C MET A 34 -4.60 5.56 -12.54
N MET A 35 -5.67 6.30 -12.84
CA MET A 35 -7.05 5.82 -12.72
C MET A 35 -7.29 4.61 -13.61
N ARG A 36 -6.86 4.68 -14.88
CA ARG A 36 -6.98 3.59 -15.85
C ARG A 36 -6.25 2.34 -15.38
N ASN A 37 -5.01 2.51 -14.93
CA ASN A 37 -4.20 1.41 -14.41
C ASN A 37 -4.85 0.76 -13.18
N LEU A 38 -5.42 1.57 -12.28
CA LEU A 38 -6.10 1.09 -11.10
C LEU A 38 -7.32 0.22 -11.46
N ILE A 39 -8.22 0.71 -12.31
CA ILE A 39 -9.42 -0.04 -12.74
C ILE A 39 -9.02 -1.37 -13.39
N LEU A 40 -8.05 -1.33 -14.31
CA LEU A 40 -7.60 -2.51 -15.05
C LEU A 40 -6.92 -3.55 -14.15
N ARG A 41 -6.02 -3.14 -13.25
CA ARG A 41 -5.28 -4.07 -12.38
C ARG A 41 -6.16 -4.76 -11.36
N PHE A 42 -7.21 -4.08 -10.89
CA PHE A 42 -8.20 -4.67 -10.00
C PHE A 42 -9.31 -5.41 -10.76
N GLY A 43 -9.25 -5.48 -12.10
CA GLY A 43 -10.23 -6.18 -12.93
C GLY A 43 -11.66 -5.69 -12.73
N SER A 44 -11.82 -4.43 -12.32
CA SER A 44 -13.13 -3.84 -12.00
C SER A 44 -13.74 -3.17 -13.23
N SER A 45 -15.04 -2.94 -13.21
CA SER A 45 -15.76 -2.28 -14.31
C SER A 45 -15.66 -0.75 -14.28
N SER A 46 -15.48 -0.14 -13.10
CA SER A 46 -15.50 1.31 -12.91
C SER A 46 -14.64 1.76 -11.73
N PHE A 47 -14.42 3.08 -11.66
CA PHE A 47 -13.62 3.71 -10.61
C PHE A 47 -14.19 3.47 -9.22
N LYS A 48 -15.48 3.75 -8.99
CA LYS A 48 -16.14 3.50 -7.69
C LYS A 48 -16.09 2.02 -7.32
N GLN A 49 -16.38 1.13 -8.28
CA GLN A 49 -16.33 -0.32 -8.04
C GLN A 49 -14.93 -0.79 -7.64
N THR A 50 -13.87 -0.20 -8.20
CA THR A 50 -12.51 -0.49 -7.74
C THR A 50 -12.30 -0.13 -6.27
N TYR A 51 -12.79 1.02 -5.81
CA TYR A 51 -12.65 1.42 -4.40
C TYR A 51 -13.56 0.62 -3.46
N LEU A 52 -14.77 0.24 -3.90
CA LEU A 52 -15.60 -0.71 -3.16
C LEU A 52 -14.90 -2.05 -3.00
N ARG A 53 -14.28 -2.56 -4.08
CA ARG A 53 -13.48 -3.79 -4.05
C ARG A 53 -12.26 -3.65 -3.13
N LEU A 54 -11.56 -2.50 -3.14
CA LEU A 54 -10.46 -2.22 -2.22
C LEU A 54 -10.88 -2.34 -0.75
N ARG A 55 -12.10 -1.90 -0.40
CA ARG A 55 -12.64 -2.00 0.97
C ARG A 55 -12.88 -3.42 1.45
N GLU A 56 -12.94 -4.40 0.55
CA GLU A 56 -13.06 -5.81 0.91
C GLU A 56 -11.74 -6.41 1.37
N PHE A 57 -10.59 -5.83 0.99
CA PHE A 57 -9.26 -6.26 1.45
C PHE A 57 -8.99 -5.71 2.85
N ARG A 58 -9.58 -6.37 3.85
CA ARG A 58 -9.35 -6.09 5.26
C ARG A 58 -8.70 -7.29 5.92
N VAL A 59 -7.63 -7.02 6.65
CA VAL A 59 -6.99 -8.01 7.51
C VAL A 59 -7.42 -7.69 8.94
N SER A 60 -8.17 -8.61 9.56
CA SER A 60 -8.58 -8.45 10.95
C SER A 60 -7.43 -8.80 11.91
N ASP A 61 -7.58 -8.40 13.18
CA ASP A 61 -6.64 -8.83 14.23
C ASP A 61 -6.59 -10.36 14.37
N GLY A 62 -7.70 -11.05 14.12
CA GLY A 62 -7.75 -12.52 14.11
C GLY A 62 -6.93 -13.11 12.96
N ASP A 63 -6.98 -12.49 11.78
CA ASP A 63 -6.19 -12.91 10.62
C ASP A 63 -4.69 -12.70 10.87
N LEU A 64 -4.29 -11.55 11.43
CA LEU A 64 -2.91 -11.29 11.84
C LEU A 64 -2.44 -12.31 12.89
N ALA A 65 -3.27 -12.57 13.89
CA ALA A 65 -2.98 -13.55 14.93
C ALA A 65 -2.95 -14.99 14.41
N ASN A 66 -3.36 -15.26 13.16
CA ASN A 66 -3.27 -16.57 12.51
C ASN A 66 -2.01 -16.77 11.66
N ILE A 67 -1.16 -15.75 11.51
CA ILE A 67 0.14 -15.91 10.86
C ILE A 67 1.04 -16.80 11.73
N ARG A 68 1.64 -17.83 11.13
CA ARG A 68 2.45 -18.87 11.81
C ARG A 68 3.87 -19.00 11.29
N CYS A 69 4.23 -18.27 10.24
CA CYS A 69 5.59 -18.23 9.73
C CYS A 69 6.39 -17.08 10.38
N PRO A 70 7.73 -17.18 10.43
CA PRO A 70 8.58 -16.03 10.69
C PRO A 70 8.24 -14.89 9.72
N ALA A 71 8.12 -13.67 10.26
CA ALA A 71 7.73 -12.52 9.46
C ALA A 71 8.54 -11.28 9.83
N LEU A 72 8.90 -10.51 8.81
CA LEU A 72 9.61 -9.24 8.91
C LEU A 72 8.74 -8.14 8.30
N GLY A 73 8.35 -7.16 9.10
CA GLY A 73 7.77 -5.92 8.61
C GLY A 73 8.86 -4.92 8.22
N LEU A 74 8.71 -4.25 7.08
CA LEU A 74 9.60 -3.17 6.64
C LEU A 74 8.76 -1.94 6.34
N ALA A 75 9.17 -0.79 6.83
CA ALA A 75 8.57 0.50 6.53
C ALA A 75 9.63 1.61 6.64
N GLY A 76 9.43 2.73 5.98
CA GLY A 76 10.19 3.95 6.18
C GLY A 76 9.42 5.01 6.97
N ASP A 77 10.11 5.82 7.78
CA ASP A 77 9.48 6.92 8.53
C ASP A 77 8.98 8.06 7.61
N GLY A 78 9.52 8.16 6.40
CA GLY A 78 9.12 9.07 5.34
C GLY A 78 7.85 8.64 4.57
N GLU A 79 7.33 7.42 4.77
CA GLU A 79 6.12 6.93 4.08
C GLU A 79 4.81 7.56 4.59
N GLY A 80 4.88 8.23 5.73
CA GLY A 80 3.75 8.91 6.36
C GLY A 80 3.05 8.07 7.42
N ARG A 81 2.05 8.70 8.06
CA ARG A 81 1.47 8.19 9.31
C ARG A 81 0.75 6.85 9.17
N GLU A 82 0.03 6.64 8.07
CA GLU A 82 -0.79 5.44 7.92
C GLU A 82 0.07 4.17 7.70
N PRO A 83 1.07 4.15 6.80
CA PRO A 83 2.00 3.03 6.70
C PRO A 83 2.70 2.69 8.01
N VAL A 84 3.24 3.68 8.72
CA VAL A 84 3.90 3.47 10.03
C VAL A 84 2.92 2.92 11.07
N ARG A 85 1.67 3.42 11.11
CA ARG A 85 0.62 2.90 11.99
C ARG A 85 0.31 1.43 11.71
N GLN A 86 0.25 1.04 10.43
CA GLN A 86 0.01 -0.35 10.03
C GLN A 86 1.20 -1.26 10.35
N PHE A 87 2.43 -0.78 10.17
CA PHE A 87 3.65 -1.46 10.59
C PHE A 87 3.65 -1.77 12.09
N ASP A 88 3.36 -0.76 12.92
CA ASP A 88 3.27 -0.94 14.38
C ASP A 88 2.13 -1.88 14.78
N HIS A 89 1.01 -1.83 14.07
CA HIS A 89 -0.11 -2.74 14.29
C HIS A 89 0.27 -4.19 13.96
N PHE A 90 0.89 -4.42 12.81
CA PHE A 90 1.39 -5.73 12.38
C PHE A 90 2.35 -6.32 13.42
N ARG A 91 3.38 -5.57 13.84
CA ARG A 91 4.37 -6.03 14.83
C ARG A 91 3.75 -6.42 16.18
N ARG A 92 2.68 -5.74 16.58
CA ARG A 92 1.99 -6.03 17.86
C ARG A 92 1.07 -7.25 17.78
N LYS A 93 0.51 -7.54 16.60
CA LYS A 93 -0.53 -8.56 16.43
C LYS A 93 -0.01 -9.88 15.89
N VAL A 94 1.09 -9.86 15.13
CA VAL A 94 1.72 -11.08 14.63
C VAL A 94 2.75 -11.56 15.64
N ALA A 95 2.51 -12.74 16.20
CA ALA A 95 3.38 -13.33 17.21
C ALA A 95 4.79 -13.54 16.67
N GLY A 96 5.79 -12.94 17.33
CA GLY A 96 7.20 -13.07 16.95
C GLY A 96 7.60 -12.29 15.70
N ALA A 97 6.76 -11.41 15.17
CA ALA A 97 7.15 -10.59 14.01
C ALA A 97 8.30 -9.63 14.35
N ALA A 98 9.36 -9.72 13.55
CA ALA A 98 10.41 -8.73 13.52
C ALA A 98 9.93 -7.48 12.75
N GLY A 99 10.63 -6.36 12.92
CA GLY A 99 10.40 -5.22 12.06
C GLY A 99 11.52 -4.20 12.09
N TYR A 100 11.73 -3.59 10.93
CA TYR A 100 12.70 -2.51 10.72
C TYR A 100 11.99 -1.26 10.20
N LEU A 101 12.23 -0.13 10.86
CA LEU A 101 11.74 1.18 10.43
C LEU A 101 12.94 1.98 9.92
N PHE A 102 13.02 2.17 8.60
CA PHE A 102 14.08 2.94 7.95
C PHE A 102 13.92 4.42 8.23
N SER A 103 15.02 5.08 8.53
CA SER A 103 15.13 6.50 8.82
C SER A 103 15.72 7.27 7.64
N ALA A 104 15.45 8.57 7.58
CA ALA A 104 16.02 9.44 6.56
C ALA A 104 17.56 9.41 6.50
N ALA A 105 18.23 9.18 7.62
CA ALA A 105 19.69 9.08 7.68
C ALA A 105 20.26 7.87 6.92
N GLU A 106 19.45 6.82 6.75
CA GLU A 106 19.83 5.61 6.02
C GLU A 106 19.53 5.73 4.52
N GLY A 107 18.82 6.79 4.10
CA GLY A 107 18.41 7.02 2.72
C GLY A 107 17.39 6.00 2.20
N ALA A 108 16.76 5.22 3.07
CA ALA A 108 15.80 4.17 2.76
C ALA A 108 14.40 4.45 3.36
N ASP A 109 14.12 5.67 3.82
CA ASP A 109 12.86 6.05 4.48
C ASP A 109 11.65 6.22 3.54
N GLY A 110 11.89 6.24 2.22
CA GLY A 110 10.85 6.37 1.22
C GLY A 110 10.15 5.04 0.89
N HIS A 111 9.04 5.14 0.17
CA HIS A 111 8.25 3.97 -0.25
C HIS A 111 9.10 2.94 -1.00
N CYS A 112 8.94 1.67 -0.62
CA CYS A 112 9.72 0.53 -1.10
C CYS A 112 11.24 0.66 -0.90
N GLN A 113 11.70 1.54 0.00
CA GLN A 113 13.11 1.82 0.27
C GLN A 113 13.90 2.18 -1.01
N SER A 114 13.23 2.76 -2.00
CA SER A 114 13.81 2.99 -3.34
C SER A 114 15.02 3.92 -3.35
N GLY A 115 15.21 4.73 -2.30
CA GLY A 115 16.38 5.59 -2.12
C GLY A 115 17.67 4.82 -1.78
N ASN A 116 17.57 3.62 -1.19
CA ASN A 116 18.73 2.80 -0.83
C ASN A 116 18.37 1.30 -0.81
N LEU A 117 18.13 0.74 -2.00
CA LEU A 117 17.76 -0.65 -2.20
C LEU A 117 18.81 -1.64 -1.66
N ALA A 118 20.09 -1.30 -1.75
CA ALA A 118 21.17 -2.16 -1.27
C ALA A 118 21.08 -2.35 0.26
N TYR A 119 20.81 -1.27 1.00
CA TYR A 119 20.63 -1.34 2.43
C TYR A 119 19.35 -2.09 2.83
N SER A 120 18.23 -1.84 2.14
CA SER A 120 16.99 -2.59 2.37
C SER A 120 17.16 -4.09 2.11
N ALA A 121 17.96 -4.47 1.11
CA ALA A 121 18.29 -5.86 0.81
C ALA A 121 19.16 -6.47 1.92
N ALA A 122 20.18 -5.76 2.40
CA ALA A 122 21.02 -6.22 3.51
C ALA A 122 20.19 -6.51 4.76
N VAL A 123 19.33 -5.58 5.19
CA VAL A 123 18.42 -5.79 6.34
C VAL A 123 17.55 -7.04 6.17
N SER A 124 17.03 -7.26 4.96
CA SER A 124 16.19 -8.44 4.68
C SER A 124 16.97 -9.75 4.72
N LEU A 125 18.18 -9.76 4.14
CA LEU A 125 19.03 -10.95 4.04
C LEU A 125 19.65 -11.30 5.40
N ASP A 126 20.13 -10.32 6.16
CA ASP A 126 20.66 -10.54 7.50
C ASP A 126 19.59 -11.14 8.42
N TRP A 127 18.35 -10.65 8.33
CA TRP A 127 17.23 -11.22 9.08
C TRP A 127 16.89 -12.65 8.63
N LEU A 128 16.94 -12.94 7.33
CA LEU A 128 16.70 -14.30 6.81
C LEU A 128 17.77 -15.28 7.31
N ASP A 129 19.03 -14.86 7.36
CA ASP A 129 20.12 -15.67 7.91
C ASP A 129 19.88 -15.96 9.39
N GLU A 130 19.49 -14.97 10.20
CA GLU A 130 19.17 -15.17 11.62
C GLU A 130 17.92 -16.05 11.84
N ALA A 131 16.90 -15.91 11.00
CA ALA A 131 15.64 -16.65 11.15
C ALA A 131 15.75 -18.13 10.77
N PHE A 132 16.74 -18.51 9.96
CA PHE A 132 16.95 -19.87 9.45
C PHE A 132 18.30 -20.50 9.83
N ALA A 133 19.06 -19.87 10.73
CA ALA A 133 20.29 -20.41 11.30
C ALA A 133 20.07 -21.61 12.25
#